data_AF-A0A661P9V9-F1
#
_entry.id   AF-A0A661P9V9-F1
#
_cell.length_a   1.000
_cell.length_b   1.000
_cell.length_c   1.000
_cell.angle_alpha   90.00
_cell.angle_beta   90.00
_cell.angle_gamma   90.00
#
_symmetry.space_group_name_H-M   'P 1'
#
loop_
_entity.id
_entity.type
_entity.pdbx_description
1 polymer ?
#
loop_
_entity_poly.entity_id
_entity_poly.type
_entity_poly.pdbx_seq_one_letter_code
_entity_poly.pdbx_strand_id
1 'polypeptide(L)'
;MSQPVSLPFRPRLADHALLRRHLVGGRELLIVHDTLREEVLEIDERQLQILLGCDGTRDLGGIVLAAVRAGAYHRSSELETLLIELQQRGLLVDGIEVTHSPAQARGDRPLEVLDRFVLTCDGNGGCCQSYGSIAFSAAEADRAVAAVPELLADGRSGSGPGAARGAAHLFLPLTGSVAGAQCAVTLVDGRCAFLDDDQRCRIHSSAGGAAKPRGCQIFPATFVDDGTAIRVSVAVECPCVLASLGRTDGEPLIAPGTDWAGDLSACRIERLPLEIAVTPETTAPRAELRRWAAGVAERFDAVDDGVAAFWALGAAVLESGLSVPAAHQALDQAAPPTVGALTMRLMALAATTRAKRDSVAGWRSDQDRARRLSIWLDDVAQALLEPATAQARLADRPGLADHERFYFRATLFGHHLWSREQSLAQALRDRAIRLLLARQAACSVPPECQDDASVPYPLTAVEVMMRGQGLAAYAKGLL
;
A
#
# COMPACT_ATOMS: atom_id res chain seq x y z
N MET A 1 -16.58 25.98 -27.56
CA MET A 1 -15.61 25.27 -28.41
C MET A 1 -14.51 24.78 -27.49
N SER A 2 -14.39 23.47 -27.27
CA SER A 2 -13.30 22.91 -26.46
C SER A 2 -11.98 23.17 -27.16
N GLN A 3 -10.96 23.62 -26.43
CA GLN A 3 -9.62 23.81 -27.01
C GLN A 3 -9.11 22.47 -27.56
N PRO A 4 -8.42 22.47 -28.73
CA PRO A 4 -7.82 21.25 -29.26
C PRO A 4 -6.81 20.69 -28.24
N VAL A 5 -6.93 19.41 -27.92
CA VAL A 5 -6.01 18.72 -27.02
C VAL A 5 -4.69 18.51 -27.76
N SER A 6 -3.61 19.14 -27.29
CA SER A 6 -2.28 18.90 -27.82
C SER A 6 -1.72 17.61 -27.24
N LEU A 7 -1.32 16.68 -28.10
CA LEU A 7 -0.58 15.48 -27.69
C LEU A 7 0.84 15.86 -27.24
N PRO A 8 1.43 15.11 -26.30
CA PRO A 8 2.86 15.18 -26.03
C PRO A 8 3.67 14.87 -27.29
N PHE A 9 4.83 15.52 -27.45
CA PHE A 9 5.72 15.28 -28.57
C PHE A 9 6.36 13.89 -28.48
N ARG A 10 6.76 13.49 -27.26
CA ARG A 10 7.26 12.17 -26.92
C ARG A 10 6.43 11.63 -25.76
N PRO A 11 5.28 11.00 -26.05
CA PRO A 11 4.35 10.62 -25.01
C PRO A 11 4.93 9.52 -24.13
N ARG A 12 4.69 9.66 -22.83
CA ARG A 12 4.82 8.59 -21.85
C ARG A 12 3.66 8.53 -20.88
N LEU A 13 3.43 7.36 -20.29
CA LEU A 13 2.50 7.25 -19.17
C LEU A 13 3.01 8.07 -17.98
N ALA A 14 2.07 8.78 -17.33
CA ALA A 14 2.34 9.49 -16.10
C ALA A 14 2.67 8.51 -14.96
N ASP A 15 3.40 8.97 -13.95
CA ASP A 15 3.87 8.10 -12.85
C ASP A 15 2.72 7.49 -12.03
N HIS A 16 1.55 8.14 -12.04
CA HIS A 16 0.32 7.66 -11.40
C HIS A 16 -0.53 6.76 -12.31
N ALA A 17 -0.15 6.59 -13.58
CA ALA A 17 -0.86 5.75 -14.56
C ALA A 17 -0.13 4.41 -14.70
N LEU A 18 -0.64 3.38 -14.02
CA LEU A 18 0.04 2.10 -13.87
C LEU A 18 -0.55 1.03 -14.80
N LEU A 19 0.25 0.49 -15.72
CA LEU A 19 -0.15 -0.66 -16.56
C LEU A 19 -0.21 -1.93 -15.72
N ARG A 20 -1.34 -2.62 -15.69
CA ARG A 20 -1.50 -3.89 -14.96
C ARG A 20 -2.20 -4.95 -15.79
N ARG A 21 -1.78 -6.19 -15.56
CA ARG A 21 -2.39 -7.40 -16.12
C ARG A 21 -3.00 -8.19 -14.98
N HIS A 22 -4.29 -8.49 -15.12
CA HIS A 22 -5.06 -9.28 -14.19
C HIS A 22 -5.69 -10.47 -14.93
N LEU A 23 -5.76 -11.62 -14.28
CA LEU A 23 -6.54 -12.76 -14.74
C LEU A 23 -7.70 -12.94 -13.76
N VAL A 24 -8.90 -12.59 -14.17
CA VAL A 24 -10.09 -12.49 -13.33
C VAL A 24 -11.06 -13.57 -13.78
N GLY A 25 -11.24 -14.63 -12.98
CA GLY A 25 -12.06 -15.78 -13.37
C GLY A 25 -11.60 -16.43 -14.68
N GLY A 26 -10.29 -16.48 -14.92
CA GLY A 26 -9.69 -16.99 -16.16
C GLY A 26 -9.73 -16.02 -17.36
N ARG A 27 -10.43 -14.88 -17.27
CA ARG A 27 -10.42 -13.84 -18.28
C ARG A 27 -9.23 -12.92 -18.08
N GLU A 28 -8.50 -12.66 -19.16
CA GLU A 28 -7.44 -11.65 -19.16
C GLU A 28 -8.03 -10.24 -19.21
N LEU A 29 -7.57 -9.40 -18.28
CA LEU A 29 -7.95 -8.02 -18.10
C LEU A 29 -6.67 -7.17 -18.07
N LEU A 30 -6.51 -6.31 -19.07
CA LEU A 30 -5.43 -5.32 -19.13
C LEU A 30 -6.00 -3.96 -18.75
N ILE A 31 -5.32 -3.27 -17.85
CA ILE A 31 -5.80 -1.99 -17.34
C ILE A 31 -4.70 -0.94 -17.24
N VAL A 32 -5.09 0.32 -17.38
CA VAL A 32 -4.36 1.47 -16.84
C VAL A 32 -5.04 1.88 -15.55
N HIS A 33 -4.35 1.72 -14.43
CA HIS A 33 -4.82 2.16 -13.12
C HIS A 33 -4.33 3.58 -12.85
N ASP A 34 -5.24 4.55 -12.83
CA ASP A 34 -4.99 5.93 -12.41
C ASP A 34 -5.03 5.99 -10.88
N THR A 35 -3.86 5.98 -10.23
CA THR A 35 -3.77 6.02 -8.76
C THR A 35 -4.05 7.40 -8.18
N LEU A 36 -4.11 8.45 -9.01
CA LEU A 36 -4.45 9.79 -8.55
C LEU A 36 -5.98 9.96 -8.41
N ARG A 37 -6.74 9.41 -9.36
CA ARG A 37 -8.21 9.46 -9.39
C ARG A 37 -8.89 8.21 -8.84
N GLU A 38 -8.12 7.15 -8.59
CA GLU A 38 -8.61 5.81 -8.24
C GLU A 38 -9.54 5.21 -9.31
N GLU A 39 -9.23 5.50 -10.58
CA GLU A 39 -9.98 5.03 -11.75
C GLU A 39 -9.21 3.94 -12.49
N VAL A 40 -9.96 3.11 -13.23
CA VAL A 40 -9.41 2.03 -14.04
C VAL A 40 -9.90 2.19 -15.47
N LEU A 41 -8.98 2.16 -16.42
CA LEU A 41 -9.27 2.11 -17.85
C LEU A 41 -8.91 0.72 -18.38
N GLU A 42 -9.91 -0.08 -18.75
CA GLU A 42 -9.69 -1.34 -19.46
C GLU A 42 -9.16 -1.05 -20.87
N ILE A 43 -8.11 -1.78 -21.25
CA ILE A 43 -7.48 -1.71 -22.55
C ILE A 43 -7.37 -3.11 -23.16
N ASP A 44 -7.21 -3.18 -24.49
CA ASP A 44 -6.91 -4.43 -25.17
C ASP A 44 -5.39 -4.64 -25.36
N GLU A 45 -5.01 -5.81 -25.87
CA GLU A 45 -3.60 -6.15 -26.09
C GLU A 45 -2.93 -5.25 -27.15
N ARG A 46 -3.68 -4.74 -28.14
CA ARG A 46 -3.13 -3.81 -29.16
C ARG A 46 -2.82 -2.45 -28.54
N GLN A 47 -3.72 -1.95 -27.71
CA GLN A 47 -3.55 -0.72 -26.94
C GLN A 47 -2.38 -0.85 -25.96
N LEU A 48 -2.21 -2.01 -25.32
CA LEU A 48 -1.03 -2.29 -24.49
C LEU A 48 0.28 -2.14 -25.29
N GLN A 49 0.37 -2.71 -26.49
CA GLN A 49 1.59 -2.60 -27.32
C GLN A 49 1.90 -1.14 -27.68
N ILE A 50 0.88 -0.30 -27.93
CA ILE A 50 1.08 1.15 -28.13
C ILE A 50 1.63 1.79 -26.85
N LEU A 51 1.01 1.49 -25.71
CA LEU A 51 1.38 2.09 -24.43
C LEU A 51 2.80 1.72 -24.01
N LEU A 52 3.24 0.49 -24.25
CA LEU A 52 4.64 0.06 -24.07
C LEU A 52 5.60 0.82 -25.01
N GLY A 53 5.11 1.28 -26.16
CA GLY A 53 5.85 2.14 -27.09
C GLY A 53 5.93 3.62 -26.65
N CYS A 54 4.98 4.07 -25.83
CA CYS A 54 4.92 5.42 -25.27
C CYS A 54 5.87 5.55 -24.09
N ASP A 55 7.18 5.42 -24.30
CA ASP A 55 8.21 5.38 -23.25
C ASP A 55 8.95 6.72 -23.10
N GLY A 56 8.47 7.76 -23.77
CA GLY A 56 9.09 9.09 -23.79
C GLY A 56 10.33 9.21 -24.68
N THR A 57 10.78 8.12 -25.30
CA THR A 57 11.93 8.11 -26.22
C THR A 57 11.53 8.26 -27.68
N ARG A 58 10.30 7.85 -28.03
CA ARG A 58 9.74 7.92 -29.38
C ARG A 58 8.77 9.09 -29.52
N ASP A 59 8.77 9.71 -30.70
CA ASP A 59 7.68 10.58 -31.10
C ASP A 59 6.48 9.78 -31.61
N LEU A 60 5.39 10.47 -31.95
CA LEU A 60 4.17 9.84 -32.47
C LEU A 60 4.44 8.96 -33.70
N GLY A 61 5.28 9.43 -34.63
CA GLY A 61 5.63 8.67 -35.84
C GLY A 61 6.39 7.38 -35.52
N GLY A 62 7.32 7.43 -34.56
CA GLY A 62 8.07 6.28 -34.06
C GLY A 62 7.18 5.24 -33.38
N ILE A 63 6.18 5.69 -32.61
CA ILE A 63 5.21 4.80 -31.95
C ILE A 63 4.31 4.14 -32.99
N VAL A 64 3.79 4.89 -33.96
CA VAL A 64 2.99 4.35 -35.08
C VAL A 64 3.78 3.27 -35.83
N LEU A 65 5.04 3.55 -36.18
CA LEU A 65 5.89 2.58 -36.89
C LEU A 65 6.11 1.30 -36.06
N ALA A 66 6.35 1.44 -34.75
CA ALA A 66 6.51 0.30 -33.85
C ALA A 66 5.22 -0.53 -33.75
N ALA A 67 4.07 0.12 -33.59
CA ALA A 67 2.76 -0.52 -33.51
C ALA A 67 2.40 -1.27 -34.80
N VAL A 68 2.68 -0.68 -35.98
CA VAL A 68 2.48 -1.34 -37.28
C VAL A 68 3.37 -2.56 -37.43
N ARG A 69 4.64 -2.49 -37.04
CA ARG A 69 5.57 -3.64 -37.07
C ARG A 69 5.13 -4.78 -36.16
N ALA A 70 4.53 -4.45 -35.02
CA ALA A 70 3.96 -5.42 -34.10
C ALA A 70 2.59 -5.97 -34.56
N GLY A 71 2.03 -5.46 -35.66
CA GLY A 71 0.69 -5.85 -36.15
C GLY A 71 -0.46 -5.35 -35.26
N ALA A 72 -0.22 -4.35 -34.40
CA ALA A 72 -1.21 -3.85 -33.47
C ALA A 72 -2.30 -3.00 -34.16
N TYR A 73 -1.93 -2.19 -35.15
CA TYR A 73 -2.85 -1.28 -35.85
C TYR A 73 -2.52 -1.12 -37.34
N HIS A 74 -3.55 -0.74 -38.12
CA HIS A 74 -3.42 -0.50 -39.57
C HIS A 74 -3.49 0.99 -39.94
N ARG A 75 -3.99 1.87 -39.06
CA ARG A 75 -4.20 3.30 -39.34
C ARG A 75 -3.69 4.19 -38.20
N SER A 76 -3.02 5.29 -38.52
CA SER A 76 -2.51 6.25 -37.53
C SER A 76 -3.61 6.93 -36.72
N SER A 77 -4.77 7.17 -37.33
CA SER A 77 -5.91 7.84 -36.66
C SER A 77 -6.48 7.06 -35.48
N GLU A 78 -6.40 5.73 -35.50
CA GLU A 78 -6.87 4.87 -34.38
C GLU A 78 -5.96 5.04 -33.17
N LEU A 79 -4.65 5.09 -33.40
CA LEU A 79 -3.65 5.35 -32.37
C LEU A 79 -3.76 6.77 -31.82
N GLU A 80 -3.92 7.77 -32.68
CA GLU A 80 -4.12 9.16 -32.26
C GLU A 80 -5.36 9.32 -31.38
N THR A 81 -6.45 8.63 -31.71
CA THR A 81 -7.69 8.64 -30.90
C THR A 81 -7.43 8.15 -29.48
N LEU A 82 -6.72 7.02 -29.35
CA LEU A 82 -6.34 6.48 -28.04
C LEU A 82 -5.47 7.47 -27.25
N LEU A 83 -4.42 8.03 -27.88
CA LEU A 83 -3.53 8.96 -27.19
C LEU A 83 -4.24 10.25 -26.78
N ILE A 84 -5.19 10.74 -27.58
CA ILE A 84 -6.00 11.91 -27.24
C ILE A 84 -6.86 11.62 -26.02
N GLU A 85 -7.51 10.44 -25.95
CA GLU A 85 -8.30 10.04 -24.79
C GLU A 85 -7.43 9.98 -23.53
N LEU A 86 -6.26 9.33 -23.60
CA LEU A 86 -5.35 9.21 -22.47
C LEU A 86 -4.82 10.59 -22.02
N GLN A 87 -4.51 11.48 -22.96
CA GLN A 87 -4.10 12.86 -22.67
C GLN A 87 -5.23 13.66 -22.02
N GLN A 88 -6.48 13.50 -22.46
CA GLN A 88 -7.66 14.14 -21.86
C GLN A 88 -7.86 13.70 -20.41
N ARG A 89 -7.55 12.44 -20.09
CA ARG A 89 -7.55 11.90 -18.73
C ARG A 89 -6.31 12.29 -17.92
N GLY A 90 -5.31 12.93 -18.54
CA GLY A 90 -4.04 13.28 -17.90
C GLY A 90 -3.13 12.09 -17.62
N LEU A 91 -3.34 10.96 -18.33
CA LEU A 91 -2.55 9.73 -18.18
C LEU A 91 -1.27 9.76 -19.01
N LEU A 92 -1.13 10.73 -19.92
CA LEU A 92 0.09 10.96 -20.69
C LEU A 92 0.78 12.25 -20.27
N VAL A 93 2.11 12.21 -20.31
CA VAL A 93 3.01 13.35 -20.13
C VAL A 93 4.09 13.34 -21.22
N ASP A 94 4.78 14.47 -21.41
CA ASP A 94 5.85 14.59 -22.40
C ASP A 94 7.22 14.21 -21.83
N GLY A 95 8.07 13.68 -22.71
CA GLY A 95 9.49 13.50 -22.47
C GLY A 95 9.86 12.14 -21.88
N ILE A 96 11.17 11.93 -21.71
CA ILE A 96 11.75 10.71 -21.14
C ILE A 96 11.46 10.70 -19.64
N GLU A 97 11.16 9.52 -19.08
CA GLU A 97 11.13 9.34 -17.64
C GLU A 97 12.46 9.83 -17.05
N VAL A 98 12.41 10.90 -16.25
CA VAL A 98 13.53 11.19 -15.38
C VAL A 98 13.49 10.06 -14.38
N THR A 99 14.37 9.06 -14.50
CA THR A 99 14.53 8.06 -13.46
C THR A 99 14.81 8.83 -12.19
N HIS A 100 13.78 9.02 -11.38
CA HIS A 100 13.93 9.32 -9.98
C HIS A 100 14.56 8.05 -9.42
N SER A 101 15.89 7.93 -9.53
CA SER A 101 16.60 7.23 -8.48
C SER A 101 16.11 7.92 -7.22
N PRO A 102 15.27 7.26 -6.39
CA PRO A 102 14.90 7.87 -5.12
C PRO A 102 16.24 8.28 -4.54
N ALA A 103 16.41 9.58 -4.24
CA ALA A 103 17.69 10.10 -3.82
C ALA A 103 18.13 9.23 -2.65
N GLN A 104 18.96 8.21 -2.94
CA GLN A 104 19.26 7.19 -1.98
C GLN A 104 19.94 8.00 -0.89
N ALA A 105 19.35 7.98 0.29
CA ALA A 105 20.11 8.36 1.45
C ALA A 105 21.27 7.36 1.47
N ARG A 106 22.37 7.60 0.77
CA ARG A 106 23.64 6.96 1.09
C ARG A 106 23.99 7.53 2.44
N GLY A 107 23.49 6.85 3.45
CA GLY A 107 23.54 7.31 4.82
C GLY A 107 24.32 6.26 5.58
N ASP A 108 25.45 6.69 6.11
CA ASP A 108 26.24 6.02 7.14
C ASP A 108 25.45 5.94 8.47
N ARG A 109 24.12 6.03 8.40
CA ARG A 109 23.21 6.13 9.53
C ARG A 109 23.02 4.73 10.12
N PRO A 110 23.07 4.59 11.45
CA PRO A 110 22.76 3.32 12.08
C PRO A 110 21.30 2.92 11.82
N LEU A 111 21.08 1.61 11.69
CA LEU A 111 19.74 1.02 11.70
C LEU A 111 19.29 0.86 13.16
N GLU A 112 18.16 1.46 13.50
CA GLU A 112 17.51 1.27 14.80
C GLU A 112 16.24 0.44 14.59
N VAL A 113 16.30 -0.83 15.00
CA VAL A 113 15.21 -1.80 14.80
C VAL A 113 14.25 -1.77 15.98
N LEU A 114 12.94 -1.89 15.69
CA LEU A 114 11.90 -2.02 16.70
C LEU A 114 12.28 -3.13 17.67
N ASP A 115 12.50 -2.75 18.92
CA ASP A 115 13.09 -3.64 19.91
C ASP A 115 12.13 -4.76 20.29
N ARG A 116 12.67 -5.92 20.68
CA ARG A 116 11.90 -7.05 21.23
C ARG A 116 10.75 -7.52 20.32
N PHE A 117 10.87 -7.36 19.01
CA PHE A 117 9.94 -7.90 18.03
C PHE A 117 10.65 -8.91 17.13
N VAL A 118 10.05 -10.09 17.00
CA VAL A 118 10.45 -11.12 16.05
C VAL A 118 9.22 -11.50 15.22
N LEU A 119 9.43 -11.83 13.95
CA LEU A 119 8.37 -12.22 13.02
C LEU A 119 8.36 -13.73 12.85
N THR A 120 7.21 -14.35 13.06
CA THR A 120 6.95 -15.73 12.65
C THR A 120 6.03 -15.72 11.44
N CYS A 121 6.61 -15.85 10.25
CA CYS A 121 5.84 -15.94 9.02
C CYS A 121 5.23 -17.34 8.87
N ASP A 122 3.93 -17.42 8.60
CA ASP A 122 3.24 -18.70 8.37
C ASP A 122 3.27 -19.16 6.90
N GLY A 123 3.73 -18.28 6.01
CA GLY A 123 3.80 -18.54 4.57
C GLY A 123 2.46 -18.58 3.84
N ASN A 124 1.35 -18.15 4.45
CA ASN A 124 -0.01 -18.25 3.89
C ASN A 124 -0.31 -17.30 2.72
N GLY A 125 0.67 -16.49 2.32
CA GLY A 125 0.53 -15.62 1.14
C GLY A 125 -0.42 -14.45 1.30
N GLY A 126 -0.92 -14.13 2.50
CA GLY A 126 -1.84 -13.00 2.72
C GLY A 126 -1.27 -11.68 2.23
N CYS A 127 0.05 -11.47 2.36
CA CYS A 127 0.75 -10.31 1.81
C CYS A 127 0.76 -10.26 0.28
N CYS A 128 0.72 -11.41 -0.40
CA CYS A 128 0.67 -11.53 -1.86
C CYS A 128 -0.73 -11.29 -2.44
N GLN A 129 -1.73 -11.13 -1.58
CA GLN A 129 -3.14 -10.87 -1.93
C GLN A 129 -3.58 -9.44 -1.59
N SER A 130 -2.72 -8.70 -0.90
CA SER A 130 -3.02 -7.38 -0.33
C SER A 130 -2.84 -6.21 -1.28
N TYR A 131 -1.92 -6.33 -2.23
CA TYR A 131 -1.43 -5.20 -3.02
C TYR A 131 -1.85 -5.33 -4.48
N GLY A 132 -2.22 -4.21 -5.09
CA GLY A 132 -2.49 -4.16 -6.53
C GLY A 132 -1.24 -4.29 -7.41
N SER A 133 -0.05 -4.43 -6.84
CA SER A 133 1.22 -4.60 -7.56
C SER A 133 2.25 -5.28 -6.67
N ILE A 134 2.98 -6.25 -7.20
CA ILE A 134 4.14 -6.85 -6.53
C ILE A 134 5.33 -6.64 -7.47
N ALA A 135 6.31 -5.89 -6.96
CA ALA A 135 7.45 -5.44 -7.74
C ALA A 135 8.57 -6.48 -7.74
N PHE A 136 9.19 -6.67 -8.91
CA PHE A 136 10.38 -7.46 -9.14
C PHE A 136 11.38 -6.59 -9.90
N SER A 137 12.67 -6.67 -9.59
CA SER A 137 13.68 -6.27 -10.57
C SER A 137 13.69 -7.23 -11.76
N ALA A 138 14.23 -6.82 -12.90
CA ALA A 138 14.35 -7.70 -14.07
C ALA A 138 15.07 -9.03 -13.73
N ALA A 139 16.19 -8.96 -13.00
CA ALA A 139 16.94 -10.14 -12.59
C ALA A 139 16.16 -11.02 -11.58
N GLU A 140 15.32 -10.43 -10.72
CA GLU A 140 14.44 -11.20 -9.83
C GLU A 140 13.32 -11.88 -10.59
N ALA A 141 12.75 -11.21 -11.60
CA ALA A 141 11.74 -11.80 -12.48
C ALA A 141 12.27 -13.02 -13.21
N ASP A 142 13.48 -12.93 -13.79
CA ASP A 142 14.14 -14.06 -14.45
C ASP A 142 14.37 -15.24 -13.49
N ARG A 143 14.88 -14.96 -12.28
CA ARG A 143 15.06 -15.99 -11.24
C ARG A 143 13.75 -16.62 -10.80
N ALA A 144 12.69 -15.82 -10.64
CA ALA A 144 11.38 -16.30 -10.25
C ALA A 144 10.77 -17.23 -11.31
N VAL A 145 10.89 -16.87 -12.58
CA VAL A 145 10.46 -17.72 -13.71
C VAL A 145 11.28 -19.01 -13.77
N ALA A 146 12.60 -18.94 -13.58
CA ALA A 146 13.46 -20.11 -13.56
C ALA A 146 13.16 -21.06 -12.38
N ALA A 147 12.71 -20.52 -11.24
CA ALA A 147 12.33 -21.31 -10.07
C ALA A 147 10.96 -22.02 -10.23
N VAL A 148 10.09 -21.50 -11.11
CA VAL A 148 8.71 -21.98 -11.29
C VAL A 148 8.38 -22.09 -12.79
N PRO A 149 9.10 -22.91 -13.57
CA PRO A 149 8.96 -22.98 -15.03
C PRO A 149 7.57 -23.46 -15.49
N GLU A 150 6.86 -24.23 -14.65
CA GLU A 150 5.49 -24.69 -14.90
C GLU A 150 4.51 -23.54 -15.08
N LEU A 151 4.78 -22.35 -14.52
CA LEU A 151 3.91 -21.18 -14.68
C LEU A 151 3.84 -20.70 -16.14
N LEU A 152 4.88 -20.98 -16.93
CA LEU A 152 4.88 -20.72 -18.38
C LEU A 152 4.11 -21.80 -19.16
N ALA A 153 4.00 -23.01 -18.62
CA ALA A 153 3.36 -24.16 -19.26
C ALA A 153 1.85 -24.27 -18.94
N ASP A 154 1.45 -23.85 -17.73
CA ASP A 154 0.13 -24.12 -17.16
C ASP A 154 -1.02 -23.34 -17.81
N GLY A 155 -0.77 -22.45 -18.77
CA GLY A 155 -1.82 -21.66 -19.44
C GLY A 155 -2.63 -20.77 -18.48
N ARG A 156 -2.30 -20.75 -17.18
CA ARG A 156 -2.73 -19.77 -16.17
C ARG A 156 -2.24 -18.36 -16.50
N SER A 157 -1.67 -18.13 -17.69
CA SER A 157 -1.40 -16.85 -18.37
C SER A 157 -2.51 -16.45 -19.37
N GLY A 158 -3.69 -17.09 -19.27
CA GLY A 158 -4.87 -16.85 -20.11
C GLY A 158 -5.04 -17.92 -21.18
N SER A 159 -6.15 -18.66 -21.13
CA SER A 159 -6.50 -19.73 -22.06
C SER A 159 -7.09 -19.18 -23.36
N GLY A 160 -6.28 -18.43 -24.13
CA GLY A 160 -6.57 -18.07 -25.51
C GLY A 160 -5.93 -19.08 -26.49
N PRO A 161 -6.59 -19.45 -27.60
CA PRO A 161 -5.99 -20.38 -28.55
C PRO A 161 -4.77 -19.74 -29.25
N GLY A 162 -3.57 -20.30 -29.06
CA GLY A 162 -2.47 -20.15 -30.02
C GLY A 162 -1.21 -19.37 -29.62
N ALA A 163 -0.89 -19.14 -28.34
CA ALA A 163 0.38 -18.47 -28.00
C ALA A 163 1.19 -19.26 -26.96
N ALA A 164 2.41 -19.65 -27.34
CA ALA A 164 3.49 -19.91 -26.40
C ALA A 164 3.82 -18.58 -25.70
N ARG A 165 3.14 -18.29 -24.59
CA ARG A 165 3.23 -17.02 -23.88
C ARG A 165 4.42 -17.08 -22.92
N GLY A 166 5.56 -16.52 -23.35
CA GLY A 166 6.79 -16.44 -22.54
C GLY A 166 6.69 -15.45 -21.37
N ALA A 167 7.81 -15.21 -20.70
CA ALA A 167 7.92 -14.35 -19.51
C ALA A 167 7.30 -12.94 -19.65
N ALA A 168 7.20 -12.42 -20.89
CA ALA A 168 6.57 -11.12 -21.19
C ALA A 168 5.08 -11.03 -20.78
N HIS A 169 4.38 -12.15 -20.61
CA HIS A 169 3.00 -12.15 -20.12
C HIS A 169 2.91 -12.15 -18.59
N LEU A 170 3.98 -12.51 -17.88
CA LEU A 170 3.97 -12.53 -16.43
C LEU A 170 4.27 -11.17 -15.82
N PHE A 171 4.95 -10.29 -16.56
CA PHE A 171 5.44 -9.02 -16.04
C PHE A 171 5.11 -7.86 -16.97
N LEU A 172 4.67 -6.75 -16.39
CA LEU A 172 4.58 -5.45 -17.06
C LEU A 172 5.51 -4.44 -16.36
N PRO A 173 5.85 -3.31 -16.98
CA PRO A 173 6.54 -2.22 -16.29
C PRO A 173 5.87 -1.85 -14.95
N LEU A 174 6.67 -1.65 -13.91
CA LEU A 174 6.13 -1.24 -12.60
C LEU A 174 5.51 0.15 -12.68
N THR A 175 6.24 1.09 -13.28
CA THR A 175 5.86 2.48 -13.52
C THR A 175 5.99 2.79 -15.01
N GLY A 176 5.11 3.67 -15.50
CA GLY A 176 5.10 4.07 -16.90
C GLY A 176 4.99 2.88 -17.84
N SER A 177 5.82 2.91 -18.88
CA SER A 177 5.79 2.05 -20.06
C SER A 177 7.17 1.53 -20.47
N VAL A 178 8.24 2.10 -19.90
CA VAL A 178 9.62 1.68 -20.14
C VAL A 178 9.81 0.33 -19.46
N ALA A 179 10.49 -0.61 -20.13
CA ALA A 179 11.08 -1.76 -19.44
C ALA A 179 12.20 -1.26 -18.50
N GLY A 180 11.80 -0.71 -17.36
CA GLY A 180 12.70 -0.16 -16.36
C GLY A 180 13.39 -1.26 -15.55
N ALA A 181 14.14 -0.85 -14.54
CA ALA A 181 14.78 -1.80 -13.61
C ALA A 181 13.76 -2.68 -12.87
N GLN A 182 12.48 -2.27 -12.82
CA GLN A 182 11.43 -2.94 -12.07
C GLN A 182 10.18 -3.23 -12.92
N CYS A 183 9.55 -4.36 -12.62
CA CYS A 183 8.34 -4.84 -13.24
C CYS A 183 7.31 -5.25 -12.18
N ALA A 184 6.02 -5.19 -12.53
CA ALA A 184 4.91 -5.68 -11.76
C ALA A 184 4.48 -7.05 -12.28
N VAL A 185 4.39 -8.03 -11.39
CA VAL A 185 3.85 -9.36 -11.73
C VAL A 185 2.35 -9.29 -12.00
N THR A 186 1.88 -10.13 -12.92
CA THR A 186 0.47 -10.39 -13.17
C THR A 186 -0.20 -10.90 -11.89
N LEU A 187 -1.42 -10.43 -11.65
CA LEU A 187 -2.27 -10.93 -10.58
C LEU A 187 -3.34 -11.87 -11.14
N VAL A 188 -3.54 -13.01 -10.49
CA VAL A 188 -4.60 -13.98 -10.80
C VAL A 188 -5.61 -13.85 -9.68
N ASP A 189 -6.84 -13.44 -9.94
CA ASP A 189 -7.89 -13.28 -8.93
C ASP A 189 -7.42 -12.50 -7.69
N GLY A 190 -6.66 -11.42 -7.92
CA GLY A 190 -6.13 -10.55 -6.87
C GLY A 190 -4.88 -11.05 -6.15
N ARG A 191 -4.40 -12.26 -6.45
CA ARG A 191 -3.18 -12.85 -5.86
C ARG A 191 -2.02 -12.87 -6.84
N CYS A 192 -0.79 -12.82 -6.31
CA CYS A 192 0.43 -13.02 -7.10
C CYS A 192 0.34 -14.27 -7.99
N ALA A 193 0.76 -14.21 -9.25
CA ALA A 193 0.80 -15.38 -10.14
C ALA A 193 1.68 -16.54 -9.60
N PHE A 194 2.61 -16.26 -8.70
CA PHE A 194 3.45 -17.26 -8.03
C PHE A 194 2.83 -17.87 -6.75
N LEU A 195 1.58 -17.53 -6.43
CA LEU A 195 0.86 -18.15 -5.32
C LEU A 195 0.17 -19.42 -5.81
N ASP A 196 0.36 -20.54 -5.10
CA ASP A 196 -0.36 -21.78 -5.40
C ASP A 196 -1.79 -21.76 -4.83
N ASP A 197 -2.49 -22.88 -5.04
CA ASP A 197 -3.87 -23.02 -4.63
C ASP A 197 -4.01 -23.19 -3.10
N ASP A 198 -2.93 -23.59 -2.40
CA ASP A 198 -2.81 -23.62 -0.94
C ASP A 198 -2.35 -22.26 -0.36
N GLN A 199 -2.32 -21.22 -1.20
CA GLN A 199 -1.89 -19.86 -0.86
C GLN A 199 -0.41 -19.77 -0.43
N ARG A 200 0.43 -20.75 -0.79
CA ARG A 200 1.87 -20.71 -0.52
C ARG A 200 2.62 -20.13 -1.70
N CYS A 201 3.74 -19.48 -1.41
CA CYS A 201 4.60 -18.91 -2.44
C CYS A 201 5.44 -19.99 -3.12
N ARG A 202 5.19 -20.25 -4.42
CA ARG A 202 5.91 -21.25 -5.21
C ARG A 202 7.41 -20.98 -5.33
N ILE A 203 7.82 -19.70 -5.37
CA ILE A 203 9.24 -19.31 -5.37
C ILE A 203 9.92 -19.76 -4.07
N HIS A 204 9.22 -19.58 -2.93
CA HIS A 204 9.76 -20.00 -1.64
C HIS A 204 9.82 -21.53 -1.55
N SER A 205 8.77 -22.25 -1.90
CA SER A 205 8.78 -23.72 -1.81
C SER A 205 9.80 -24.38 -2.74
N SER A 206 10.04 -23.81 -3.92
CA SER A 206 10.99 -24.34 -4.93
C SER A 206 12.45 -23.96 -4.66
N ALA A 207 12.71 -22.71 -4.29
CA ALA A 207 14.06 -22.13 -4.28
C ALA A 207 14.43 -21.40 -2.96
N GLY A 208 13.57 -21.48 -1.94
CA GLY A 208 13.81 -20.90 -0.62
C GLY A 208 13.44 -19.41 -0.49
N GLY A 209 13.40 -18.92 0.74
CA GLY A 209 13.00 -17.53 1.04
C GLY A 209 13.88 -16.47 0.36
N ALA A 210 15.18 -16.76 0.18
CA ALA A 210 16.14 -15.88 -0.48
C ALA A 210 15.92 -15.74 -1.99
N ALA A 211 15.15 -16.63 -2.62
CA ALA A 211 14.81 -16.54 -4.05
C ALA A 211 13.63 -15.59 -4.31
N LYS A 212 12.83 -15.26 -3.28
CA LYS A 212 11.73 -14.27 -3.40
C LYS A 212 12.29 -12.91 -3.85
N PRO A 213 11.50 -12.06 -4.53
CA PRO A 213 11.94 -10.70 -4.80
C PRO A 213 12.20 -9.95 -3.50
N ARG A 214 13.15 -9.01 -3.53
CA ARG A 214 13.69 -8.31 -2.35
C ARG A 214 12.58 -7.66 -1.53
N GLY A 215 11.61 -7.02 -2.17
CA GLY A 215 10.44 -6.45 -1.50
C GLY A 215 9.66 -7.48 -0.67
N CYS A 216 9.51 -8.72 -1.15
CA CYS A 216 8.85 -9.80 -0.42
C CYS A 216 9.73 -10.48 0.65
N GLN A 217 11.05 -10.31 0.60
CA GLN A 217 11.95 -10.77 1.66
C GLN A 217 11.92 -9.82 2.86
N ILE A 218 11.81 -8.52 2.58
CA ILE A 218 11.88 -7.46 3.59
C ILE A 218 10.52 -7.20 4.25
N PHE A 219 9.43 -7.37 3.51
CA PHE A 219 8.09 -7.20 4.07
C PHE A 219 7.88 -8.14 5.27
N PRO A 220 7.41 -7.64 6.43
CA PRO A 220 6.69 -6.38 6.66
C PRO A 220 7.54 -5.21 7.18
N ALA A 221 8.87 -5.28 7.13
CA ALA A 221 9.71 -4.19 7.60
C ALA A 221 9.49 -2.90 6.80
N THR A 222 9.51 -1.78 7.52
CA THR A 222 9.36 -0.41 7.00
C THR A 222 10.55 0.42 7.44
N PHE A 223 10.97 1.37 6.61
CA PHE A 223 12.21 2.12 6.82
C PHE A 223 11.93 3.61 6.76
N VAL A 224 12.23 4.32 7.85
CA VAL A 224 12.12 5.78 7.92
C VAL A 224 13.43 6.39 8.38
N ASP A 225 14.04 7.21 7.53
CA ASP A 225 15.21 8.03 7.83
C ASP A 225 14.77 9.29 8.60
N ASP A 226 15.06 9.30 9.90
CA ASP A 226 14.72 10.40 10.81
C ASP A 226 15.77 11.53 10.81
N GLY A 227 16.85 11.36 10.02
CA GLY A 227 17.98 12.26 9.95
C GLY A 227 19.18 11.86 10.79
N THR A 228 18.99 11.06 11.84
CA THR A 228 20.04 10.53 12.73
C THR A 228 20.21 9.03 12.55
N ALA A 229 19.11 8.30 12.46
CA ALA A 229 19.07 6.86 12.27
C ALA A 229 17.99 6.48 11.26
N ILE A 230 17.99 5.21 10.88
CA ILE A 230 16.93 4.63 10.05
C ILE A 230 16.11 3.72 10.95
N ARG A 231 14.88 4.16 11.22
CA ARG A 231 13.90 3.41 12.01
C ARG A 231 13.42 2.24 11.19
N VAL A 232 13.63 1.03 11.69
CA VAL A 232 13.12 -0.21 11.10
C VAL A 232 11.97 -0.71 11.95
N SER A 233 10.75 -0.41 11.51
CA SER A 233 9.49 -0.80 12.19
C SER A 233 8.70 -1.78 11.30
N VAL A 234 7.48 -2.13 11.69
CA VAL A 234 6.61 -3.03 10.94
C VAL A 234 5.41 -2.31 10.33
N ALA A 235 5.05 -2.68 9.10
CA ALA A 235 3.73 -2.42 8.57
C ALA A 235 2.76 -3.43 9.20
N VAL A 236 1.80 -2.94 10.00
CA VAL A 236 0.74 -3.77 10.63
C VAL A 236 -0.34 -4.13 9.61
N GLU A 237 0.09 -4.61 8.45
CA GLU A 237 -0.73 -5.00 7.30
C GLU A 237 -0.66 -6.52 7.05
N CYS A 238 0.35 -7.15 7.63
CA CYS A 238 0.53 -8.58 7.63
C CYS A 238 -0.09 -9.17 8.90
N PRO A 239 -1.06 -10.10 8.79
CA PRO A 239 -1.60 -10.83 9.94
C PRO A 239 -0.52 -11.46 10.83
N CYS A 240 0.56 -11.98 10.22
CA CYS A 240 1.68 -12.58 10.97
C CYS A 240 2.36 -11.60 11.94
N VAL A 241 2.27 -10.28 11.72
CA VAL A 241 2.84 -9.29 12.64
C VAL A 241 2.14 -9.35 13.99
N LEU A 242 0.81 -9.34 14.01
CA LEU A 242 0.04 -9.41 15.24
C LEU A 242 0.01 -10.84 15.80
N ALA A 243 0.02 -11.86 14.95
CA ALA A 243 0.19 -13.25 15.38
C ALA A 243 1.54 -13.53 16.06
N SER A 244 2.55 -12.68 15.83
CA SER A 244 3.89 -12.84 16.41
C SER A 244 4.05 -12.16 17.78
N LEU A 245 3.02 -11.47 18.28
CA LEU A 245 3.12 -10.80 19.57
C LEU A 245 3.34 -11.80 20.71
N GLY A 246 4.34 -11.50 21.54
CA GLY A 246 4.76 -12.37 22.64
C GLY A 246 5.60 -13.58 22.24
N ARG A 247 5.84 -13.81 20.94
CA ARG A 247 6.70 -14.91 20.48
C ARG A 247 8.18 -14.57 20.67
N THR A 248 8.98 -15.61 20.86
CA THR A 248 10.45 -15.52 21.00
C THR A 248 11.18 -16.39 19.96
N ASP A 249 10.46 -17.21 19.21
CA ASP A 249 10.97 -18.20 18.26
C ASP A 249 10.88 -17.74 16.80
N GLY A 250 10.70 -16.44 16.57
CA GLY A 250 10.63 -15.83 15.24
C GLY A 250 11.99 -15.32 14.71
N GLU A 251 11.97 -14.82 13.48
CA GLU A 251 13.11 -14.17 12.84
C GLU A 251 13.17 -12.67 13.18
N PRO A 252 14.37 -12.06 13.28
CA PRO A 252 14.46 -10.60 13.39
C PRO A 252 13.94 -9.93 12.11
N LEU A 253 13.41 -8.70 12.23
CA LEU A 253 12.87 -7.95 11.07
C LEU A 253 13.88 -7.73 9.96
N ILE A 254 15.14 -7.61 10.33
CA ILE A 254 16.28 -7.56 9.42
C ILE A 254 17.38 -8.45 9.98
N ALA A 255 18.17 -9.06 9.10
CA ALA A 255 19.27 -9.90 9.52
C ALA A 255 20.31 -9.08 10.31
N PRO A 256 20.88 -9.61 11.41
CA PRO A 256 21.99 -8.96 12.08
C PRO A 256 23.14 -8.68 11.11
N GLY A 257 23.69 -7.47 11.14
CA GLY A 257 24.79 -7.07 10.24
C GLY A 257 24.36 -6.71 8.81
N THR A 258 23.06 -6.60 8.53
CA THR A 258 22.54 -6.08 7.25
C THR A 258 23.22 -4.76 6.91
N ASP A 259 23.90 -4.71 5.75
CA ASP A 259 24.55 -3.49 5.26
C ASP A 259 23.58 -2.66 4.42
N TRP A 260 23.61 -1.35 4.63
CA TRP A 260 22.84 -0.40 3.88
C TRP A 260 23.18 -0.41 2.38
N ALA A 261 24.47 -0.33 2.06
CA ALA A 261 24.93 -0.10 0.69
C ALA A 261 24.69 -1.32 -0.21
N GLY A 262 24.75 -2.53 0.35
CA GLY A 262 24.39 -3.76 -0.34
C GLY A 262 22.92 -4.12 -0.17
N ASP A 263 22.56 -4.59 1.02
CA ASP A 263 21.35 -5.37 1.26
C ASP A 263 20.07 -4.52 1.15
N LEU A 264 20.10 -3.26 1.57
CA LEU A 264 18.91 -2.40 1.61
C LEU A 264 18.82 -1.42 0.43
N SER A 265 19.74 -1.50 -0.53
CA SER A 265 19.80 -0.61 -1.69
C SER A 265 18.52 -0.56 -2.54
N ALA A 266 17.73 -1.63 -2.55
CA ALA A 266 16.44 -1.74 -3.24
C ALA A 266 15.21 -1.41 -2.35
N CYS A 267 15.42 -1.09 -1.07
CA CYS A 267 14.33 -0.71 -0.17
C CYS A 267 13.84 0.70 -0.46
N ARG A 268 12.55 0.93 -0.22
CA ARG A 268 12.03 2.29 -0.11
C ARG A 268 12.25 2.79 1.32
N ILE A 269 13.04 3.85 1.46
CA ILE A 269 13.23 4.53 2.74
C ILE A 269 12.60 5.90 2.64
N GLU A 270 11.58 6.11 3.47
CA GLU A 270 10.96 7.42 3.60
C GLU A 270 11.88 8.33 4.40
N ARG A 271 12.18 9.51 3.88
CA ARG A 271 12.96 10.51 4.63
C ARG A 271 12.02 11.52 5.24
N LEU A 272 12.08 11.69 6.55
CA LEU A 272 11.40 12.78 7.22
C LEU A 272 11.95 14.13 6.73
N PRO A 273 11.07 15.08 6.32
CA PRO A 273 11.50 16.42 5.94
C PRO A 273 12.14 17.14 7.11
N LEU A 274 12.88 18.22 6.85
CA LEU A 274 13.52 19.01 7.91
C LEU A 274 12.48 19.65 8.84
N GLU A 275 11.37 20.12 8.27
CA GLU A 275 10.21 20.67 8.96
C GLU A 275 9.01 19.74 8.78
N ILE A 276 8.30 19.46 9.88
CA ILE A 276 7.15 18.58 9.94
C ILE A 276 5.91 19.42 10.24
N ALA A 277 4.82 19.24 9.51
CA ALA A 277 3.53 19.80 9.88
C ALA A 277 3.02 19.16 11.18
N VAL A 278 2.94 19.93 12.26
CA VAL A 278 2.51 19.46 13.59
C VAL A 278 1.01 19.66 13.77
N THR A 279 0.55 20.88 13.48
CA THR A 279 -0.87 21.24 13.33
C THR A 279 -1.11 21.74 11.90
N PRO A 280 -2.35 22.06 11.49
CA PRO A 280 -2.59 22.69 10.19
C PRO A 280 -1.88 24.04 10.02
N GLU A 281 -1.62 24.76 11.12
CA GLU A 281 -1.05 26.11 11.14
C GLU A 281 0.43 26.15 11.53
N THR A 282 0.97 25.07 12.10
CA THR A 282 2.31 25.05 12.69
C THR A 282 3.18 23.92 12.15
N THR A 283 4.48 24.22 12.06
CA THR A 283 5.52 23.24 11.73
C THR A 283 6.53 23.19 12.86
N ALA A 284 7.25 22.08 12.97
CA ALA A 284 8.38 21.94 13.88
C ALA A 284 9.54 21.18 13.23
N PRO A 285 10.78 21.42 13.69
CA PRO A 285 11.93 20.69 13.20
C PRO A 285 11.81 19.19 13.47
N ARG A 286 12.26 18.35 12.55
CA ARG A 286 12.27 16.88 12.72
C ARG A 286 12.93 16.39 14.00
N ALA A 287 13.92 17.13 14.51
CA ALA A 287 14.61 16.80 15.75
C ALA A 287 13.69 16.92 16.98
N GLU A 288 12.71 17.83 16.93
CA GLU A 288 11.69 17.98 17.96
C GLU A 288 10.68 16.83 17.90
N LEU A 289 10.23 16.43 16.71
CA LEU A 289 9.38 15.24 16.54
C LEU A 289 10.06 13.98 17.12
N ARG A 290 11.36 13.81 16.87
CA ARG A 290 12.12 12.67 17.42
C ARG A 290 12.15 12.68 18.95
N ARG A 291 12.46 13.83 19.56
CA ARG A 291 12.45 13.97 21.02
C ARG A 291 11.06 13.71 21.60
N TRP A 292 10.03 14.22 20.94
CA TRP A 292 8.65 14.00 21.34
C TRP A 292 8.25 12.53 21.25
N ALA A 293 8.51 11.86 20.12
CA ALA A 293 8.19 10.45 19.93
C ALA A 293 8.94 9.54 20.93
N ALA A 294 10.22 9.82 21.20
CA ALA A 294 10.99 9.12 22.21
C ALA A 294 10.41 9.32 23.62
N GLY A 295 10.08 10.56 23.99
CA GLY A 295 9.45 10.86 25.28
C GLY A 295 8.08 10.20 25.44
N VAL A 296 7.24 10.19 24.39
CA VAL A 296 5.95 9.49 24.41
C VAL A 296 6.13 7.98 24.57
N ALA A 297 7.16 7.39 23.93
CA ALA A 297 7.44 5.97 24.03
C ALA A 297 7.80 5.50 25.45
N GLU A 298 8.30 6.38 26.33
CA GLU A 298 8.54 6.08 27.75
C GLU A 298 7.25 5.73 28.52
N ARG A 299 6.07 6.10 28.00
CA ARG A 299 4.76 5.82 28.60
C ARG A 299 3.97 4.74 27.86
N PHE A 300 4.60 4.01 26.93
CA PHE A 300 3.95 2.96 26.14
C PHE A 300 3.21 1.93 27.00
N ASP A 301 3.82 1.47 28.10
CA ASP A 301 3.23 0.42 28.95
C ASP A 301 1.95 0.89 29.67
N ALA A 302 1.72 2.21 29.75
CA ALA A 302 0.51 2.80 30.33
C ALA A 302 -0.66 2.91 29.33
N VAL A 303 -0.45 2.57 28.05
CA VAL A 303 -1.50 2.62 27.03
C VAL A 303 -2.37 1.37 27.12
N ASP A 304 -3.58 1.55 27.66
CA ASP A 304 -4.60 0.49 27.75
C ASP A 304 -5.68 0.58 26.67
N ASP A 305 -5.95 1.78 26.17
CA ASP A 305 -6.91 2.02 25.09
C ASP A 305 -6.22 2.85 23.99
N GLY A 306 -5.94 2.21 22.85
CA GLY A 306 -5.24 2.87 21.75
C GLY A 306 -6.07 3.97 21.09
N VAL A 307 -7.40 3.84 21.05
CA VAL A 307 -8.30 4.88 20.51
C VAL A 307 -8.21 6.13 21.40
N ALA A 308 -8.33 5.97 22.71
CA ALA A 308 -8.23 7.06 23.68
C ALA A 308 -6.84 7.71 23.64
N ALA A 309 -5.77 6.91 23.62
CA ALA A 309 -4.40 7.40 23.62
C ALA A 309 -4.07 8.23 22.36
N PHE A 310 -4.37 7.71 21.16
CA PHE A 310 -4.15 8.46 19.93
C PHE A 310 -5.00 9.72 19.86
N TRP A 311 -6.26 9.67 20.31
CA TRP A 311 -7.13 10.84 20.31
C TRP A 311 -6.64 11.93 21.28
N ALA A 312 -6.27 11.55 22.51
CA ALA A 312 -5.75 12.45 23.53
C ALA A 312 -4.44 13.10 23.10
N LEU A 313 -3.51 12.32 22.52
CA LEU A 313 -2.28 12.89 21.93
C LEU A 313 -2.58 13.85 20.78
N GLY A 314 -3.52 13.53 19.91
CA GLY A 314 -3.94 14.44 18.84
C GLY A 314 -4.46 15.78 19.38
N ALA A 315 -5.20 15.75 20.49
CA ALA A 315 -5.65 16.97 21.18
C ALA A 315 -4.47 17.74 21.81
N ALA A 316 -3.58 17.05 22.53
CA ALA A 316 -2.42 17.66 23.15
C ALA A 316 -1.47 18.31 22.12
N VAL A 317 -1.30 17.68 20.95
CA VAL A 317 -0.47 18.24 19.87
C VAL A 317 -1.11 19.49 19.27
N LEU A 318 -2.44 19.57 19.15
CA LEU A 318 -3.12 20.78 18.69
C LEU A 318 -2.99 21.93 19.69
N GLU A 319 -3.06 21.64 20.99
CA GLU A 319 -3.02 22.65 22.03
C GLU A 319 -1.60 23.12 22.37
N SER A 320 -0.66 22.17 22.44
CA SER A 320 0.67 22.39 23.03
C SER A 320 1.83 22.00 22.10
N GLY A 321 1.56 21.66 20.83
CA GLY A 321 2.58 21.22 19.89
C GLY A 321 3.29 19.94 20.36
N LEU A 322 4.62 19.89 20.19
CA LEU A 322 5.44 18.70 20.50
C LEU A 322 5.95 18.69 21.96
N SER A 323 5.12 19.13 22.91
CA SER A 323 5.44 19.12 24.34
C SER A 323 5.35 17.71 24.94
N VAL A 324 6.48 17.15 25.40
CA VAL A 324 6.52 15.84 26.07
C VAL A 324 5.70 15.83 27.38
N PRO A 325 5.81 16.82 28.28
CA PRO A 325 4.98 16.86 29.49
C PRO A 325 3.48 16.88 29.19
N ALA A 326 3.04 17.64 28.18
CA ALA A 326 1.63 17.68 27.78
C ALA A 326 1.18 16.32 27.20
N ALA A 327 2.04 15.67 26.41
CA ALA A 327 1.75 14.33 25.90
C ALA A 327 1.65 13.28 27.01
N HIS A 328 2.54 13.31 28.00
CA HIS A 328 2.46 12.45 29.18
C HIS A 328 1.16 12.67 29.95
N GLN A 329 0.81 13.93 30.24
CA GLN A 329 -0.45 14.25 30.90
C GLN A 329 -1.66 13.74 30.10
N ALA A 330 -1.65 13.91 28.78
CA ALA A 330 -2.74 13.47 27.91
C ALA A 330 -2.89 11.94 27.90
N LEU A 331 -1.79 11.19 27.97
CA LEU A 331 -1.83 9.73 28.10
C LEU A 331 -2.36 9.30 29.48
N ASP A 332 -1.89 9.94 30.55
CA ASP A 332 -2.32 9.65 31.92
C ASP A 332 -3.82 9.95 32.14
N GLN A 333 -4.37 10.88 31.35
CA GLN A 333 -5.77 11.32 31.39
C GLN A 333 -6.57 10.85 30.17
N ALA A 334 -6.05 9.90 29.39
CA ALA A 334 -6.66 9.48 28.14
C ALA A 334 -8.08 8.94 28.36
N ALA A 335 -9.04 9.50 27.65
CA ALA A 335 -10.43 9.05 27.63
C ALA A 335 -10.88 8.83 26.18
N PRO A 336 -11.76 7.85 25.91
CA PRO A 336 -12.33 7.68 24.58
C PRO A 336 -13.03 8.97 24.12
N PRO A 337 -12.91 9.36 22.84
CA PRO A 337 -13.63 10.50 22.30
C PRO A 337 -15.15 10.31 22.38
N THR A 338 -15.90 11.41 22.38
CA THR A 338 -17.36 11.35 22.21
C THR A 338 -17.70 10.98 20.76
N VAL A 339 -18.83 10.29 20.55
CA VAL A 339 -19.31 9.96 19.19
C VAL A 339 -19.43 11.21 18.32
N GLY A 340 -19.92 12.33 18.87
CA GLY A 340 -20.04 13.59 18.15
C GLY A 340 -18.70 14.14 17.62
N ALA A 341 -17.60 13.89 18.33
CA ALA A 341 -16.26 14.28 17.88
C ALA A 341 -15.76 13.43 16.69
N LEU A 342 -16.35 12.25 16.47
CA LEU A 342 -15.98 11.32 15.41
C LEU A 342 -16.83 11.46 14.15
N THR A 343 -18.06 11.99 14.26
CA THR A 343 -19.10 11.97 13.23
C THR A 343 -18.58 12.34 11.84
N MET A 344 -17.91 13.49 11.70
CA MET A 344 -17.41 13.93 10.39
C MET A 344 -16.39 12.96 9.78
N ARG A 345 -15.53 12.35 10.61
CA ARG A 345 -14.52 11.39 10.16
C ARG A 345 -15.15 10.08 9.74
N LEU A 346 -16.13 9.60 10.51
CA LEU A 346 -16.86 8.37 10.21
C LEU A 346 -17.69 8.51 8.93
N MET A 347 -18.35 9.66 8.71
CA MET A 347 -19.06 9.95 7.47
C MET A 347 -18.14 9.95 6.25
N ALA A 348 -16.98 10.62 6.34
CA ALA A 348 -15.99 10.62 5.26
C ALA A 348 -15.47 9.20 4.99
N LEU A 349 -15.13 8.44 6.03
CA LEU A 349 -14.66 7.06 5.90
C LEU A 349 -15.72 6.15 5.28
N ALA A 350 -16.98 6.24 5.71
CA ALA A 350 -18.10 5.48 5.15
C ALA A 350 -18.36 5.82 3.67
N ALA A 351 -18.19 7.09 3.27
CA ALA A 351 -18.28 7.49 1.87
C ALA A 351 -17.12 6.91 1.04
N THR A 352 -15.88 6.99 1.54
CA THR A 352 -14.69 6.48 0.84
C THR A 352 -14.70 4.95 0.72
N THR A 353 -15.08 4.22 1.78
CA THR A 353 -15.19 2.75 1.75
C THR A 353 -16.25 2.27 0.78
N ARG A 354 -17.42 2.92 0.74
CA ARG A 354 -18.47 2.66 -0.26
C ARG A 354 -17.98 2.88 -1.69
N ALA A 355 -17.41 4.06 -1.96
CA ALA A 355 -16.84 4.36 -3.28
C ALA A 355 -15.79 3.32 -3.70
N LYS A 356 -14.97 2.86 -2.74
CA LYS A 356 -13.99 1.81 -3.00
C LYS A 356 -14.65 0.47 -3.33
N ARG A 357 -15.63 0.04 -2.54
CA ARG A 357 -16.43 -1.18 -2.79
C ARG A 357 -17.03 -1.16 -4.20
N ASP A 358 -17.63 -0.05 -4.60
CA ASP A 358 -18.23 0.10 -5.93
C ASP A 358 -17.17 0.03 -7.04
N SER A 359 -16.03 0.72 -6.86
CA SER A 359 -14.92 0.70 -7.82
C SER A 359 -14.35 -0.71 -8.01
N VAL A 360 -14.09 -1.45 -6.93
CA VAL A 360 -13.49 -2.79 -7.03
C VAL A 360 -14.46 -3.85 -7.56
N ALA A 361 -15.77 -3.69 -7.32
CA ALA A 361 -16.78 -4.63 -7.79
C ALA A 361 -16.84 -4.72 -9.33
N GLY A 362 -16.46 -3.66 -10.04
CA GLY A 362 -16.52 -3.61 -11.50
C GLY A 362 -15.45 -4.43 -12.21
N TRP A 363 -14.32 -4.74 -11.57
CA TRP A 363 -13.17 -5.32 -12.27
C TRP A 363 -12.38 -6.39 -11.50
N ARG A 364 -12.55 -6.51 -10.17
CA ARG A 364 -11.92 -7.58 -9.36
C ARG A 364 -12.84 -8.79 -9.24
N SER A 365 -12.28 -10.00 -9.13
CA SER A 365 -13.08 -11.21 -8.92
C SER A 365 -13.62 -11.30 -7.50
N ASP A 366 -14.65 -12.12 -7.27
CA ASP A 366 -15.16 -12.40 -5.91
C ASP A 366 -14.12 -13.12 -5.02
N GLN A 367 -13.14 -13.77 -5.65
CA GLN A 367 -11.99 -14.39 -4.96
C GLN A 367 -10.88 -13.39 -4.62
N ASP A 368 -10.95 -12.16 -5.12
CA ASP A 368 -9.98 -11.12 -4.81
C ASP A 368 -10.14 -10.66 -3.36
N ARG A 369 -9.06 -10.84 -2.60
CA ARG A 369 -9.01 -10.44 -1.18
C ARG A 369 -9.31 -8.96 -0.98
N ALA A 370 -8.79 -8.07 -1.83
CA ALA A 370 -9.03 -6.63 -1.69
C ALA A 370 -10.52 -6.30 -1.89
N ARG A 371 -11.22 -7.01 -2.79
CA ARG A 371 -12.67 -6.84 -2.98
C ARG A 371 -13.45 -7.29 -1.74
N ARG A 372 -13.15 -8.45 -1.19
CA ARG A 372 -13.79 -8.94 0.05
C ARG A 372 -13.56 -8.00 1.23
N LEU A 373 -12.33 -7.54 1.42
CA LEU A 373 -12.01 -6.57 2.47
C LEU A 373 -12.70 -5.21 2.25
N SER A 374 -12.85 -4.76 1.01
CA SER A 374 -13.63 -3.54 0.72
C SER A 374 -15.10 -3.67 1.11
N ILE A 375 -15.73 -4.83 0.87
CA ILE A 375 -17.12 -5.10 1.28
C ILE A 375 -17.19 -5.10 2.82
N TRP A 376 -16.32 -5.86 3.47
CA TRP A 376 -16.27 -5.95 4.93
C TRP A 376 -16.10 -4.58 5.58
N LEU A 377 -15.11 -3.79 5.14
CA LEU A 377 -14.83 -2.48 5.75
C LEU A 377 -15.88 -1.42 5.42
N ASP A 378 -16.57 -1.50 4.28
CA ASP A 378 -17.75 -0.66 4.02
C ASP A 378 -18.87 -0.98 5.02
N ASP A 379 -19.29 -2.25 5.13
CA ASP A 379 -20.36 -2.64 6.06
C ASP A 379 -20.05 -2.23 7.51
N VAL A 380 -18.80 -2.40 7.95
CA VAL A 380 -18.29 -1.96 9.26
C VAL A 380 -18.33 -0.44 9.40
N ALA A 381 -17.89 0.32 8.40
CA ALA A 381 -17.90 1.78 8.44
C ALA A 381 -19.34 2.34 8.44
N GLN A 382 -20.26 1.74 7.68
CA GLN A 382 -21.68 2.10 7.70
C GLN A 382 -22.29 1.85 9.09
N ALA A 383 -21.98 0.71 9.72
CA ALA A 383 -22.46 0.39 11.06
C ALA A 383 -21.99 1.40 12.11
N LEU A 384 -20.78 1.94 11.97
CA LEU A 384 -20.25 2.98 12.87
C LEU A 384 -20.93 4.34 12.73
N LEU A 385 -21.74 4.58 11.68
CA LEU A 385 -22.55 5.80 11.60
C LEU A 385 -23.70 5.79 12.61
N GLU A 386 -24.12 4.61 13.08
CA GLU A 386 -25.12 4.47 14.14
C GLU A 386 -24.49 4.86 15.49
N PRO A 387 -24.98 5.91 16.18
CA PRO A 387 -24.34 6.41 17.40
C PRO A 387 -24.21 5.36 18.51
N ALA A 388 -25.20 4.46 18.64
CA ALA A 388 -25.18 3.38 19.61
C ALA A 388 -24.03 2.38 19.33
N THR A 389 -23.80 2.03 18.07
CA THR A 389 -22.71 1.14 17.65
C THR A 389 -21.35 1.78 17.93
N ALA A 390 -21.16 3.04 17.53
CA ALA A 390 -19.92 3.77 17.79
C ALA A 390 -19.63 3.88 19.29
N GLN A 391 -20.65 4.24 20.08
CA GLN A 391 -20.52 4.33 21.54
C GLN A 391 -20.17 2.97 22.17
N ALA A 392 -20.79 1.89 21.69
CA ALA A 392 -20.48 0.55 22.17
C ALA A 392 -19.03 0.15 21.86
N ARG A 393 -18.50 0.47 20.67
CA ARG A 393 -17.11 0.17 20.29
C ARG A 393 -16.07 1.09 20.94
N LEU A 394 -16.48 2.28 21.37
CA LEU A 394 -15.64 3.14 22.22
C LEU A 394 -15.51 2.56 23.64
N ALA A 395 -16.58 1.92 24.15
CA ALA A 395 -16.59 1.32 25.48
C ALA A 395 -15.99 -0.10 25.53
N ASP A 396 -16.19 -0.89 24.48
CA ASP A 396 -15.80 -2.30 24.42
C ASP A 396 -14.54 -2.52 23.56
N ARG A 397 -13.65 -3.40 24.05
CA ARG A 397 -12.33 -3.72 23.48
C ARG A 397 -12.21 -5.24 23.32
N PRO A 398 -12.79 -5.84 22.27
CA PRO A 398 -12.92 -7.30 22.16
C PRO A 398 -11.57 -8.00 21.93
N GLY A 399 -10.78 -8.20 22.99
CA GLY A 399 -9.50 -8.92 22.93
C GLY A 399 -8.38 -8.24 22.13
N LEU A 400 -8.53 -6.94 21.80
CA LEU A 400 -7.60 -6.21 20.93
C LEU A 400 -6.58 -5.33 21.69
N ALA A 401 -6.61 -5.29 23.02
CA ALA A 401 -5.79 -4.35 23.79
C ALA A 401 -4.29 -4.48 23.50
N ASP A 402 -3.75 -5.70 23.46
CA ASP A 402 -2.33 -5.93 23.15
C ASP A 402 -1.99 -5.57 21.69
N HIS A 403 -2.92 -5.79 20.75
CA HIS A 403 -2.75 -5.40 19.35
C HIS A 403 -2.72 -3.88 19.19
N GLU A 404 -3.61 -3.16 19.88
CA GLU A 404 -3.66 -1.70 19.88
C GLU A 404 -2.40 -1.09 20.51
N ARG A 405 -1.97 -1.64 21.65
CA ARG A 405 -0.76 -1.22 22.35
C ARG A 405 0.48 -1.42 21.46
N PHE A 406 0.60 -2.59 20.82
CA PHE A 406 1.67 -2.84 19.86
C PHE A 406 1.62 -1.89 18.66
N TYR A 407 0.44 -1.67 18.07
CA TYR A 407 0.27 -0.77 16.95
C TYR A 407 0.68 0.66 17.28
N PHE A 408 0.32 1.14 18.47
CA PHE A 408 0.73 2.44 18.99
C PHE A 408 2.26 2.57 19.04
N ARG A 409 2.94 1.57 19.63
CA ARG A 409 4.41 1.51 19.71
C ARG A 409 5.07 1.48 18.34
N ALA A 410 4.66 0.55 17.47
CA ALA A 410 5.24 0.40 16.13
C ALA A 410 5.08 1.67 15.30
N THR A 411 3.93 2.33 15.41
CA THR A 411 3.59 3.58 14.71
C THR A 411 4.48 4.75 15.16
N LEU A 412 4.63 4.95 16.47
CA LEU A 412 5.47 6.03 17.01
C LEU A 412 6.96 5.80 16.73
N PHE A 413 7.45 4.58 17.02
CA PHE A 413 8.84 4.21 16.78
C PHE A 413 9.23 4.34 15.31
N GLY A 414 8.36 3.86 14.41
CA GLY A 414 8.58 3.90 12.96
C GLY A 414 8.34 5.27 12.32
N HIS A 415 7.93 6.29 13.08
CA HIS A 415 7.47 7.58 12.56
C HIS A 415 6.36 7.45 11.48
N HIS A 416 5.49 6.45 11.58
CA HIS A 416 4.40 6.17 10.62
C HIS A 416 3.22 7.15 10.72
N LEU A 417 3.31 8.14 11.62
CA LEU A 417 2.37 9.26 11.71
C LEU A 417 2.73 10.39 10.74
N TRP A 418 3.94 10.43 10.21
CA TRP A 418 4.32 11.44 9.24
C TRP A 418 3.65 11.18 7.89
N SER A 419 3.11 12.24 7.30
CA SER A 419 2.56 12.27 5.94
C SER A 419 2.81 13.65 5.32
N ARG A 420 2.80 13.72 3.99
CA ARG A 420 2.81 15.00 3.26
C ARG A 420 1.44 15.67 3.22
N GLU A 421 0.39 14.91 3.49
CA GLU A 421 -1.00 15.33 3.27
C GLU A 421 -1.74 15.70 4.57
N GLN A 422 -1.16 15.36 5.72
CA GLN A 422 -1.77 15.55 7.02
C GLN A 422 -0.74 16.08 8.02
N SER A 423 -1.19 16.95 8.91
CA SER A 423 -0.43 17.30 10.11
C SER A 423 -0.36 16.12 11.09
N LEU A 424 0.62 16.12 11.99
CA LEU A 424 0.77 15.10 13.03
C LEU A 424 -0.50 14.91 13.86
N ALA A 425 -1.13 16.01 14.28
CA ALA A 425 -2.40 15.97 15.03
C ALA A 425 -3.52 15.24 14.27
N GLN A 426 -3.63 15.46 12.96
CA GLN A 426 -4.62 14.80 12.13
C GLN A 426 -4.29 13.31 11.94
N ALA A 427 -3.01 12.98 11.75
CA ALA A 427 -2.57 11.60 11.64
C ALA A 427 -2.84 10.81 12.93
N LEU A 428 -2.63 11.42 14.10
CA LEU A 428 -3.00 10.83 15.40
C LEU A 428 -4.50 10.53 15.48
N ARG A 429 -5.36 11.49 15.10
CA ARG A 429 -6.83 11.28 15.05
C ARG A 429 -7.23 10.22 14.03
N ASP A 430 -6.56 10.16 12.87
CA ASP A 430 -6.76 9.09 11.88
C ASP A 430 -6.48 7.71 12.49
N ARG A 431 -5.36 7.53 13.21
CA ARG A 431 -5.04 6.26 13.88
C ARG A 431 -6.11 5.83 14.87
N ALA A 432 -6.70 6.76 15.63
CA ALA A 432 -7.83 6.46 16.52
C ALA A 432 -9.06 5.95 15.75
N ILE A 433 -9.41 6.54 14.61
CA ILE A 433 -10.51 6.07 13.76
C ILE A 433 -10.23 4.66 13.21
N ARG A 434 -8.99 4.37 12.81
CA ARG A 434 -8.61 3.05 12.30
C ARG A 434 -8.75 1.95 13.35
N LEU A 435 -8.33 2.24 14.58
CA LEU A 435 -8.53 1.31 15.69
C LEU A 435 -10.02 1.09 15.99
N LEU A 436 -10.84 2.15 15.97
CA LEU A 436 -12.29 2.02 16.14
C LEU A 436 -12.93 1.16 15.02
N LEU A 437 -12.49 1.35 13.78
CA LEU A 437 -12.90 0.52 12.64
C LEU A 437 -12.53 -0.95 12.87
N ALA A 438 -11.30 -1.23 13.33
CA ALA A 438 -10.85 -2.58 13.65
C ALA A 438 -11.66 -3.24 14.78
N ARG A 439 -12.03 -2.47 15.81
CA ARG A 439 -12.92 -2.96 16.89
C ARG A 439 -14.29 -3.36 16.36
N GLN A 440 -14.88 -2.59 15.44
CA GLN A 440 -16.15 -2.95 14.83
C GLN A 440 -16.00 -4.15 13.88
N ALA A 441 -14.91 -4.22 13.13
CA ALA A 441 -14.63 -5.32 12.22
C ALA A 441 -14.52 -6.67 12.95
N ALA A 442 -13.95 -6.68 14.16
CA ALA A 442 -13.89 -7.86 15.03
C ALA A 442 -15.27 -8.44 15.39
N CYS A 443 -16.32 -7.61 15.41
CA CYS A 443 -17.66 -8.00 15.82
C CYS A 443 -18.58 -8.39 14.65
N SER A 444 -18.17 -8.09 13.41
CA SER A 444 -19.02 -8.25 12.24
C SER A 444 -18.17 -8.71 11.07
N VAL A 445 -18.00 -10.02 10.94
CA VAL A 445 -17.23 -10.65 9.86
C VAL A 445 -18.22 -11.23 8.84
N PRO A 446 -18.23 -10.74 7.58
CA PRO A 446 -19.06 -11.30 6.53
C PRO A 446 -18.71 -12.78 6.27
N PRO A 447 -19.67 -13.63 5.89
CA PRO A 447 -19.43 -15.04 5.60
C PRO A 447 -18.27 -15.30 4.62
N GLU A 448 -18.17 -14.48 3.57
CA GLU A 448 -17.12 -14.56 2.55
C GLU A 448 -15.71 -14.22 3.08
N CYS A 449 -15.61 -13.57 4.24
CA CYS A 449 -14.35 -13.20 4.86
C CYS A 449 -13.92 -14.15 5.98
N GLN A 450 -14.73 -15.14 6.36
CA GLN A 450 -14.47 -15.98 7.54
C GLN A 450 -13.11 -16.68 7.52
N ASP A 451 -12.63 -17.06 6.32
CA ASP A 451 -11.35 -17.73 6.13
C ASP A 451 -10.16 -16.76 5.92
N ASP A 452 -10.39 -15.43 5.97
CA ASP A 452 -9.31 -14.46 5.77
C ASP A 452 -8.40 -14.39 7.00
N ALA A 453 -7.08 -14.42 6.78
CA ALA A 453 -6.08 -14.36 7.83
C ALA A 453 -6.15 -13.08 8.69
N SER A 454 -6.78 -12.00 8.21
CA SER A 454 -7.05 -10.79 9.01
C SER A 454 -8.25 -10.90 9.94
N VAL A 455 -9.12 -11.91 9.86
CA VAL A 455 -10.26 -12.07 10.79
C VAL A 455 -9.84 -12.08 12.27
N PRO A 456 -8.83 -12.88 12.69
CA PRO A 456 -8.33 -12.81 14.06
C PRO A 456 -7.56 -11.52 14.38
N TYR A 457 -7.21 -10.74 13.36
CA TYR A 457 -6.38 -9.54 13.46
C TYR A 457 -6.97 -8.37 12.64
N PRO A 458 -8.21 -7.89 12.91
CA PRO A 458 -8.91 -6.99 11.98
C PRO A 458 -8.17 -5.69 11.67
N LEU A 459 -7.30 -5.25 12.58
CA LEU A 459 -6.41 -4.11 12.36
C LEU A 459 -5.53 -4.29 11.11
N THR A 460 -5.12 -5.50 10.77
CA THR A 460 -4.33 -5.74 9.56
C THR A 460 -5.15 -5.61 8.28
N ALA A 461 -6.45 -5.94 8.31
CA ALA A 461 -7.37 -5.62 7.22
C ALA A 461 -7.56 -4.10 7.08
N VAL A 462 -7.69 -3.38 8.19
CA VAL A 462 -7.81 -1.91 8.16
C VAL A 462 -6.56 -1.28 7.56
N GLU A 463 -5.39 -1.56 8.09
CA GLU A 463 -4.13 -0.93 7.66
C GLU A 463 -3.80 -1.23 6.20
N VAL A 464 -4.03 -2.47 5.74
CA VAL A 464 -3.71 -2.83 4.37
C VAL A 464 -4.62 -2.14 3.36
N MET A 465 -5.89 -1.94 3.72
CA MET A 465 -6.83 -1.21 2.87
C MET A 465 -6.58 0.30 2.92
N MET A 466 -6.16 0.83 4.08
CA MET A 466 -5.78 2.23 4.25
C MET A 466 -4.57 2.62 3.38
N ARG A 467 -3.48 1.84 3.44
CA ARG A 467 -2.26 2.13 2.66
C ARG A 467 -2.29 1.53 1.26
N GLY A 468 -2.58 0.24 1.15
CA GLY A 468 -2.45 -0.53 -0.09
C GLY A 468 -3.60 -0.31 -1.08
N GLN A 469 -4.77 0.12 -0.60
CA GLN A 469 -5.95 0.37 -1.43
C GLN A 469 -6.45 1.82 -1.34
N GLY A 470 -5.70 2.74 -0.73
CA GLY A 470 -6.02 4.17 -0.80
C GLY A 470 -7.14 4.65 0.13
N LEU A 471 -7.70 3.80 1.01
CA LEU A 471 -8.80 4.24 1.89
C LEU A 471 -8.40 5.41 2.79
N ALA A 472 -7.10 5.61 3.08
CA ALA A 472 -6.59 6.75 3.85
C ALA A 472 -6.93 8.12 3.22
N ALA A 473 -7.33 8.16 1.95
CA ALA A 473 -7.76 9.38 1.27
C ALA A 473 -8.98 10.07 1.94
N TYR A 474 -9.79 9.33 2.71
CA TYR A 474 -10.93 9.91 3.45
C TYR A 474 -10.52 11.08 4.37
N ALA A 475 -9.27 11.04 4.87
CA ALA A 475 -8.76 12.05 5.79
C ALA A 475 -8.36 13.37 5.10
N LYS A 476 -8.13 13.37 3.78
CA LYS A 476 -7.67 14.57 3.03
C LYS A 476 -8.71 15.70 3.03
N GLY A 477 -10.00 15.36 3.07
CA GLY A 477 -11.10 16.33 3.04
C GLY A 477 -11.50 16.89 4.41
N LEU A 478 -10.79 16.51 5.48
CA LEU A 478 -11.10 16.89 6.87
C LEU A 478 -10.15 17.98 7.41
N LEU A 479 -9.49 18.69 6.50
CA LEU A 479 -8.61 19.83 6.76
C LEU A 479 -9.41 21.09 7.10
#